data_AF-A0A661Z9A9-F1
#
_entry.id   AF-A0A661Z9A9-F1
#
_cell.length_a   1.000
_cell.length_b   1.000
_cell.length_c   1.000
_cell.angle_alpha   90.00
_cell.angle_beta   90.00
_cell.angle_gamma   90.00
#
_symmetry.space_group_name_H-M   'P 1'
#
loop_
_entity.id
_entity.type
_entity.pdbx_description
1 polymer ?
#
loop_
_entity_poly.entity_id
_entity_poly.type
_entity_poly.pdbx_seq_one_letter_code
_entity_poly.pdbx_strand_id
1 'polypeptide(L)'
;MKHISLLLSVLFFTFLSFSQNKYLSFQNGIQNFKEDTSEPLRVSNNQKSQGIEISYQFSGAIVSEKNVKNTSYNFIHINKFAQMSQIGAPALPVNTDIIAMPKGSVPKITIISKEFYEYSGYMIHPALKPAVGVAGEPEPKFEIDSVLYHTDAFFPEDISKVRNIQYSRGTPLVYVSINPVQFNPVTKTIRVYTNIKYRIDFEGGTKSFEDIALSNSKHYTDMLKSNVLNYSSIPESKIKKSTAAKAGEKEYIILTHSEYINAANDLAEWKRQLGYSVEVVSQS
;
A
#
# COMPACT_ATOMS: atom_id res chain seq x y z
N MET A 1 -73.27 13.31 -29.85
CA MET A 1 -72.42 12.93 -28.70
C MET A 1 -71.16 12.24 -29.21
N LYS A 2 -70.04 12.52 -28.54
CA LYS A 2 -68.66 11.97 -28.69
C LYS A 2 -67.72 12.71 -29.65
N HIS A 3 -67.01 13.67 -29.07
CA HIS A 3 -65.66 14.08 -29.50
C HIS A 3 -64.66 13.01 -29.08
N ILE A 4 -63.77 12.61 -29.98
CA ILE A 4 -62.57 11.81 -29.70
C ILE A 4 -61.39 12.77 -29.78
N SER A 5 -60.78 13.08 -28.63
CA SER A 5 -59.52 13.81 -28.53
C SER A 5 -58.38 12.80 -28.37
N LEU A 6 -57.51 12.75 -29.38
CA LEU A 6 -56.29 11.94 -29.39
C LEU A 6 -55.21 12.70 -28.59
N LEU A 7 -54.80 12.17 -27.43
CA LEU A 7 -53.71 12.72 -26.63
C LEU A 7 -52.41 11.96 -26.98
N LEU A 8 -51.49 12.63 -27.68
CA LEU A 8 -50.18 12.10 -28.04
C LEU A 8 -49.20 12.36 -26.88
N SER A 9 -48.90 11.35 -26.07
CA SER A 9 -47.85 11.47 -25.03
C SER A 9 -46.48 11.19 -25.64
N VAL A 10 -45.64 12.23 -25.75
CA VAL A 10 -44.22 12.08 -26.13
C VAL A 10 -43.45 11.63 -24.89
N LEU A 11 -42.99 10.38 -24.90
CA LEU A 11 -42.14 9.81 -23.85
C LEU A 11 -40.70 10.30 -24.06
N PHE A 12 -40.25 11.25 -23.24
CA PHE A 12 -38.86 11.70 -23.22
C PHE A 12 -38.02 10.63 -22.48
N PHE A 13 -37.40 9.72 -23.23
CA PHE A 13 -36.40 8.80 -22.68
C PHE A 13 -35.12 9.58 -22.38
N THR A 14 -34.96 10.05 -21.14
CA THR A 14 -33.65 10.49 -20.65
C THR A 14 -32.74 9.28 -20.58
N PHE A 15 -31.80 9.17 -21.53
CA PHE A 15 -30.69 8.22 -21.45
C PHE A 15 -29.83 8.60 -20.24
N LEU A 16 -30.07 7.93 -19.11
CA LEU A 16 -29.06 7.83 -18.06
C LEU A 16 -27.92 6.99 -18.63
N SER A 17 -26.88 7.65 -19.15
CA SER A 17 -25.63 6.99 -19.51
C SER A 17 -25.00 6.44 -18.24
N PHE A 18 -25.29 5.18 -17.91
CA PHE A 18 -24.50 4.43 -16.95
C PHE A 18 -23.09 4.32 -17.51
N SER A 19 -22.14 5.02 -16.87
CA SER A 19 -20.71 4.85 -17.14
C SER A 19 -20.35 3.40 -16.84
N GLN A 20 -20.21 2.57 -17.88
CA GLN A 20 -19.68 1.22 -17.73
C GLN A 20 -18.18 1.30 -17.49
N ASN A 21 -17.71 0.63 -16.44
CA ASN A 21 -16.28 0.43 -16.21
C ASN A 21 -15.69 -0.33 -17.40
N LYS A 22 -14.66 0.24 -18.01
CA LYS A 22 -13.94 -0.35 -19.15
C LYS A 22 -12.73 -1.13 -18.64
N TYR A 23 -12.40 -2.25 -19.28
CA TYR A 23 -11.16 -2.95 -19.00
C TYR A 23 -10.06 -2.48 -19.96
N LEU A 24 -8.95 -2.02 -19.41
CA LEU A 24 -7.74 -1.66 -20.15
C LEU A 24 -6.74 -2.81 -20.05
N SER A 25 -6.59 -3.58 -21.12
CA SER A 25 -5.47 -4.51 -21.23
C SER A 25 -4.18 -3.72 -21.43
N PHE A 26 -3.12 -4.07 -20.71
CA PHE A 26 -1.87 -3.34 -20.82
C PHE A 26 -1.12 -3.64 -22.13
N GLN A 27 -1.45 -4.74 -22.81
CA GLN A 27 -0.85 -5.12 -24.10
C GLN A 27 -1.70 -4.68 -25.30
N ASN A 28 -3.03 -4.67 -25.15
CA ASN A 28 -3.96 -4.58 -26.29
C ASN A 28 -4.93 -3.39 -26.22
N GLY A 29 -4.79 -2.48 -25.24
CA GLY A 29 -5.70 -1.36 -25.04
C GLY A 29 -7.07 -1.75 -24.47
N ILE A 30 -8.07 -0.89 -24.65
CA ILE A 30 -9.43 -1.12 -24.11
C ILE A 30 -10.06 -2.34 -24.77
N GLN A 31 -10.53 -3.29 -23.95
CA GLN A 31 -11.24 -4.49 -24.41
C GLN A 31 -12.73 -4.39 -24.11
N ASN A 32 -13.54 -4.97 -25.01
CA ASN A 32 -15.01 -5.01 -24.88
C ASN A 32 -15.53 -6.15 -23.98
N PHE A 33 -14.64 -7.02 -23.49
CA PHE A 33 -14.97 -8.13 -22.61
C PHE A 33 -14.26 -7.96 -21.27
N LYS A 34 -14.95 -8.32 -20.20
CA LYS A 34 -14.42 -8.27 -18.84
C LYS A 34 -13.51 -9.48 -18.64
N GLU A 35 -12.22 -9.33 -18.91
CA GLU A 35 -11.24 -10.28 -18.38
C GLU A 35 -11.26 -10.24 -16.85
N ASP A 36 -11.03 -11.39 -16.23
CA ASP A 36 -10.94 -11.50 -14.79
C ASP A 36 -9.87 -10.52 -14.29
N THR A 37 -10.23 -9.63 -13.37
CA THR A 37 -9.35 -8.61 -12.79
C THR A 37 -8.44 -9.26 -11.77
N SER A 38 -7.59 -10.15 -12.29
CA SER A 38 -6.59 -10.88 -11.54
C SER A 38 -5.61 -9.90 -10.91
N GLU A 39 -5.17 -10.26 -9.72
CA GLU A 39 -4.13 -9.52 -9.04
C GLU A 39 -2.84 -9.57 -9.85
N PRO A 40 -2.06 -8.48 -9.91
CA PRO A 40 -0.74 -8.51 -10.54
C PRO A 40 0.12 -9.62 -9.94
N LEU A 41 0.75 -10.42 -10.80
CA LEU A 41 1.65 -11.45 -10.33
C LEU A 41 2.92 -10.79 -9.78
N ARG A 42 3.18 -10.99 -8.49
CA ARG A 42 4.37 -10.49 -7.78
C ARG A 42 5.20 -11.66 -7.29
N VAL A 43 6.46 -11.72 -7.73
CA VAL A 43 7.42 -12.77 -7.35
C VAL A 43 8.68 -12.15 -6.76
N SER A 44 9.10 -12.64 -5.59
CA SER A 44 10.38 -12.29 -4.97
C SER A 44 11.41 -13.40 -5.18
N ASN A 45 12.49 -13.07 -5.88
CA ASN A 45 13.60 -13.94 -6.22
C ASN A 45 14.88 -13.48 -5.50
N ASN A 46 15.90 -14.35 -5.47
CA ASN A 46 17.23 -14.03 -4.95
C ASN A 46 17.22 -13.40 -3.55
N GLN A 47 16.32 -13.86 -2.67
CA GLN A 47 16.17 -13.33 -1.32
C GLN A 47 17.40 -13.70 -0.46
N LYS A 48 18.38 -12.80 -0.39
CA LYS A 48 19.64 -13.00 0.33
C LYS A 48 19.88 -11.85 1.31
N SER A 49 20.88 -12.01 2.18
CA SER A 49 21.26 -10.97 3.13
C SER A 49 21.89 -9.72 2.49
N GLN A 50 22.22 -9.79 1.20
CA GLN A 50 22.81 -8.68 0.43
C GLN A 50 21.80 -7.99 -0.48
N GLY A 51 20.61 -8.56 -0.68
CA GLY A 51 19.60 -7.97 -1.56
C GLY A 51 18.46 -8.91 -1.89
N ILE A 52 17.51 -8.38 -2.66
CA ILE A 52 16.32 -9.07 -3.15
C ILE A 52 15.98 -8.56 -4.55
N GLU A 53 15.50 -9.45 -5.41
CA GLU A 53 14.89 -9.10 -6.69
C GLU A 53 13.39 -9.29 -6.65
N ILE A 54 12.63 -8.32 -7.16
CA ILE A 54 11.17 -8.37 -7.21
C ILE A 54 10.74 -8.14 -8.65
N SER A 55 9.83 -9.00 -9.11
CA SER A 55 9.26 -8.96 -10.44
C SER A 55 7.75 -8.83 -10.35
N TYR A 56 7.20 -7.90 -11.11
CA TYR A 56 5.78 -7.68 -11.29
C TYR A 56 5.39 -7.96 -12.73
N GLN A 57 4.22 -8.60 -12.91
CA GLN A 57 3.52 -8.69 -14.17
C GLN A 57 2.10 -8.15 -14.03
N PHE A 58 1.72 -7.27 -14.94
CA PHE A 58 0.42 -6.61 -14.96
C PHE A 58 -0.32 -6.96 -16.24
N SER A 59 -1.52 -7.52 -16.11
CA SER A 59 -2.37 -7.90 -17.25
C SER A 59 -3.23 -6.72 -17.74
N GLY A 60 -3.73 -5.91 -16.81
CA GLY A 60 -4.63 -4.81 -17.12
C GLY A 60 -5.09 -4.03 -15.89
N ALA A 61 -6.01 -3.09 -16.14
CA ALA A 61 -6.64 -2.26 -15.11
C ALA A 61 -8.11 -1.99 -15.46
N ILE A 62 -8.91 -1.70 -14.44
CA ILE A 62 -10.26 -1.18 -14.63
C ILE A 62 -10.17 0.34 -14.77
N VAL A 63 -10.81 0.90 -15.80
CA VAL A 63 -10.96 2.34 -15.98
C VAL A 63 -12.39 2.73 -15.66
N SER A 64 -12.54 3.68 -14.75
CA SER A 64 -13.82 4.30 -14.42
C SER A 64 -13.78 5.80 -14.69
N GLU A 65 -14.89 6.37 -15.11
CA GLU A 65 -14.99 7.78 -15.46
C GLU A 65 -15.80 8.56 -14.43
N LYS A 66 -15.40 9.81 -14.16
CA LYS A 66 -16.12 10.76 -13.30
C LYS A 66 -16.12 12.13 -13.96
N ASN A 67 -17.32 12.65 -14.21
CA ASN A 67 -17.48 14.02 -14.69
C ASN A 67 -17.37 14.99 -13.54
N VAL A 68 -16.48 15.99 -13.67
CA VAL A 68 -16.39 17.12 -12.75
C VAL A 68 -16.50 18.40 -13.57
N LYS A 69 -17.54 19.18 -13.33
CA LYS A 69 -17.92 20.34 -14.16
C LYS A 69 -18.11 19.88 -15.63
N ASN A 70 -17.29 20.38 -16.55
CA ASN A 70 -17.35 20.08 -17.99
C ASN A 70 -16.21 19.17 -18.46
N THR A 71 -15.52 18.47 -17.54
CA THR A 71 -14.39 17.59 -17.88
C THR A 71 -14.65 16.19 -17.36
N SER A 72 -14.52 15.19 -18.25
CA SER A 72 -14.50 13.78 -17.87
C SER A 72 -13.11 13.39 -17.42
N TYR A 73 -13.00 12.94 -16.17
CA TYR A 73 -11.77 12.41 -15.59
C TYR A 73 -11.84 10.89 -15.48
N ASN A 74 -10.69 10.26 -15.53
CA ASN A 74 -10.49 8.82 -15.47
C ASN A 74 -9.82 8.46 -14.15
N PHE A 75 -10.26 7.35 -13.57
CA PHE A 75 -9.52 6.62 -12.54
C PHE A 75 -9.10 5.28 -13.11
N ILE A 76 -7.84 4.92 -12.92
CA ILE A 76 -7.29 3.63 -13.29
C ILE A 76 -7.18 2.82 -12.00
N HIS A 77 -7.72 1.62 -11.97
CA HIS A 77 -7.73 0.75 -10.79
C HIS A 77 -7.03 -0.56 -11.12
N ILE A 78 -6.03 -0.90 -10.32
CA ILE A 78 -5.34 -2.19 -10.36
C ILE A 78 -5.65 -2.89 -9.04
N ASN A 79 -6.02 -4.17 -9.11
CA ASN A 79 -6.35 -4.94 -7.92
C ASN A 79 -5.16 -4.99 -6.94
N LYS A 80 -5.43 -4.82 -5.63
CA LYS A 80 -4.45 -4.64 -4.54
C LYS A 80 -3.57 -3.39 -4.61
N PHE A 81 -3.80 -2.48 -5.53
CA PHE A 81 -3.10 -1.19 -5.59
C PHE A 81 -3.99 -0.10 -5.01
N ALA A 82 -3.39 0.80 -4.24
CA ALA A 82 -4.03 2.01 -3.76
C ALA A 82 -3.90 3.12 -4.81
N GLN A 83 -4.57 4.25 -4.59
CA GLN A 83 -4.34 5.46 -5.36
C GLN A 83 -3.31 6.35 -4.67
N MET A 84 -2.48 7.05 -5.45
CA MET A 84 -1.59 8.09 -4.93
C MET A 84 -2.39 9.16 -4.19
N SER A 85 -1.86 9.63 -3.06
CA SER A 85 -2.54 10.56 -2.15
C SER A 85 -1.96 11.97 -2.16
N GLN A 86 -1.07 12.30 -3.11
CA GLN A 86 -0.53 13.64 -3.26
C GLN A 86 -1.64 14.57 -3.77
N ILE A 87 -2.16 15.42 -2.88
CA ILE A 87 -3.28 16.31 -3.15
C ILE A 87 -3.01 17.14 -4.41
N GLY A 88 -3.99 17.18 -5.32
CA GLY A 88 -3.93 17.93 -6.57
C GLY A 88 -3.15 17.24 -7.69
N ALA A 89 -2.30 16.25 -7.40
CA ALA A 89 -1.58 15.48 -8.41
C ALA A 89 -2.43 14.30 -8.93
N PRO A 90 -2.11 13.71 -10.10
CA PRO A 90 -2.84 12.57 -10.65
C PRO A 90 -2.97 11.40 -9.67
N ALA A 91 -4.20 10.98 -9.39
CA ALA A 91 -4.51 9.79 -8.59
C ALA A 91 -4.24 8.53 -9.41
N LEU A 92 -2.97 8.10 -9.44
CA LEU A 92 -2.52 6.91 -10.15
C LEU A 92 -2.40 5.70 -9.21
N PRO A 93 -2.54 4.47 -9.72
CA PRO A 93 -2.27 3.26 -8.96
C PRO A 93 -0.84 3.23 -8.40
N VAL A 94 -0.72 2.90 -7.12
CA VAL A 94 0.55 2.70 -6.42
C VAL A 94 0.44 1.55 -5.42
N ASN A 95 1.48 0.75 -5.31
CA ASN A 95 1.64 -0.23 -4.23
C ASN A 95 2.92 0.08 -3.45
N THR A 96 2.96 -0.32 -2.18
CA THR A 96 4.17 -0.22 -1.35
C THR A 96 4.62 -1.60 -0.93
N ASP A 97 5.84 -1.95 -1.33
CA ASP A 97 6.51 -3.16 -0.90
C ASP A 97 7.29 -2.90 0.39
N ILE A 98 7.19 -3.85 1.33
CA ILE A 98 7.90 -3.81 2.61
C ILE A 98 8.95 -4.92 2.60
N ILE A 99 10.19 -4.55 2.87
CA ILE A 99 11.34 -5.46 2.82
C ILE A 99 12.17 -5.26 4.08
N ALA A 100 12.51 -6.36 4.76
CA ALA A 100 13.39 -6.30 5.91
C ALA A 100 14.84 -6.10 5.46
N MET A 101 15.60 -5.30 6.21
CA MET A 101 17.01 -5.03 5.93
C MET A 101 17.92 -5.52 7.07
N PRO A 102 19.17 -5.90 6.78
CA PRO A 102 20.20 -6.04 7.81
C PRO A 102 20.44 -4.72 8.54
N LYS A 103 20.74 -4.78 9.84
CA LYS A 103 21.05 -3.59 10.63
C LYS A 103 22.25 -2.84 10.05
N GLY A 104 22.13 -1.52 9.99
CA GLY A 104 23.18 -0.63 9.51
C GLY A 104 23.44 -0.69 7.99
N SER A 105 22.58 -1.36 7.22
CA SER A 105 22.66 -1.32 5.76
C SER A 105 21.83 -0.17 5.18
N VAL A 106 22.19 0.25 3.97
CA VAL A 106 21.48 1.29 3.19
C VAL A 106 20.91 0.63 1.94
N PRO A 107 19.64 0.87 1.58
CA PRO A 107 19.03 0.24 0.42
C PRO A 107 19.39 1.02 -0.84
N LYS A 108 19.80 0.31 -1.89
CA LYS A 108 20.01 0.86 -3.22
C LYS A 108 19.12 0.15 -4.22
N ILE A 109 18.23 0.90 -4.84
CA ILE A 109 17.29 0.36 -5.82
C ILE A 109 17.82 0.48 -7.24
N THR A 110 17.66 -0.56 -8.04
CA THR A 110 18.01 -0.59 -9.46
C THR A 110 16.88 -1.23 -10.25
N ILE A 111 16.43 -0.59 -11.33
CA ILE A 111 15.51 -1.20 -12.28
C ILE A 111 16.31 -2.16 -13.18
N ILE A 112 15.94 -3.45 -13.19
CA ILE A 112 16.58 -4.46 -14.03
C ILE A 112 15.94 -4.49 -15.41
N SER A 113 14.61 -4.52 -15.47
CA SER A 113 13.86 -4.53 -16.73
C SER A 113 12.51 -3.86 -16.55
N LYS A 114 12.02 -3.27 -17.63
CA LYS A 114 10.68 -2.69 -17.69
C LYS A 114 10.15 -2.77 -19.11
N GLU A 115 8.88 -3.08 -19.26
CA GLU A 115 8.17 -3.10 -20.54
C GLU A 115 6.87 -2.30 -20.38
N PHE A 116 6.54 -1.49 -21.37
CA PHE A 116 5.39 -0.61 -21.30
C PHE A 116 4.72 -0.39 -22.64
N TYR A 117 3.46 0.04 -22.56
CA TYR A 117 2.67 0.53 -23.68
C TYR A 117 2.09 1.90 -23.34
N GLU A 118 1.89 2.72 -24.36
CA GLU A 118 1.34 4.07 -24.22
C GLU A 118 -0.04 4.14 -24.87
N TYR A 119 -0.96 4.80 -24.18
CA TYR A 119 -2.32 5.01 -24.65
C TYR A 119 -2.72 6.47 -24.46
N SER A 120 -3.21 7.10 -25.52
CA SER A 120 -3.67 8.49 -25.49
C SER A 120 -5.17 8.60 -25.20
N GLY A 121 -5.62 9.82 -24.87
CA GLY A 121 -7.04 10.11 -24.62
C GLY A 121 -7.45 9.97 -23.15
N TYR A 122 -6.49 9.95 -22.24
CA TYR A 122 -6.75 9.84 -20.81
C TYR A 122 -6.57 11.20 -20.13
N MET A 123 -7.46 11.49 -19.19
CA MET A 123 -7.34 12.62 -18.28
C MET A 123 -7.52 12.10 -16.87
N ILE A 124 -6.46 11.98 -16.08
CA ILE A 124 -6.52 11.34 -14.77
C ILE A 124 -7.07 12.30 -13.72
N HIS A 125 -7.99 11.82 -12.90
CA HIS A 125 -8.56 12.63 -11.81
C HIS A 125 -7.47 12.98 -10.78
N PRO A 126 -7.42 14.22 -10.26
CA PRO A 126 -6.46 14.57 -9.21
C PRO A 126 -6.82 13.90 -7.88
N ALA A 127 -5.83 13.53 -7.08
CA ALA A 127 -6.06 13.04 -5.73
C ALA A 127 -6.60 14.19 -4.87
N LEU A 128 -7.73 13.94 -4.21
CA LEU A 128 -8.34 14.93 -3.33
C LEU A 128 -7.88 14.70 -1.88
N LYS A 129 -8.20 15.67 -1.02
CA LYS A 129 -8.05 15.48 0.43
C LYS A 129 -8.86 14.27 0.88
N PRO A 130 -8.38 13.48 1.85
CA PRO A 130 -9.20 12.44 2.46
C PRO A 130 -10.50 13.04 3.00
N ALA A 131 -11.61 12.32 2.81
CA ALA A 131 -12.88 12.69 3.43
C ALA A 131 -12.76 12.62 4.96
N VAL A 132 -13.43 13.55 5.65
CA VAL A 132 -13.51 13.53 7.10
C VAL A 132 -14.49 12.43 7.50
N GLY A 133 -14.07 11.50 8.37
CA GLY A 133 -14.88 10.36 8.81
C GLY A 133 -16.02 10.72 9.77
N VAL A 134 -16.55 11.94 9.70
CA VAL A 134 -17.64 12.45 10.54
C VAL A 134 -18.89 12.56 9.69
N ALA A 135 -19.98 11.94 10.17
CA ALA A 135 -21.25 11.96 9.45
C ALA A 135 -21.76 13.39 9.28
N GLY A 136 -22.12 13.75 8.03
CA GLY A 136 -22.64 15.07 7.69
C GLY A 136 -21.58 16.10 7.27
N GLU A 137 -20.29 15.79 7.38
CA GLU A 137 -19.24 16.63 6.78
C GLU A 137 -19.31 16.54 5.24
N PRO A 138 -19.06 17.66 4.54
CA PRO A 138 -19.10 17.68 3.08
C PRO A 138 -17.95 16.87 2.48
N GLU A 139 -18.20 16.27 1.32
CA GLU A 139 -17.17 15.61 0.52
C GLU A 139 -16.02 16.59 0.18
N PRO A 140 -14.78 16.09 0.04
CA PRO A 140 -13.64 16.90 -0.31
C PRO A 140 -13.88 17.74 -1.57
N LYS A 141 -13.56 19.03 -1.49
CA LYS A 141 -13.63 19.91 -2.65
C LYS A 141 -12.65 19.46 -3.73
N PHE A 142 -13.04 19.67 -4.99
CA PHE A 142 -12.16 19.42 -6.12
C PHE A 142 -10.95 20.37 -6.07
N GLU A 143 -9.74 19.79 -6.06
CA GLU A 143 -8.47 20.48 -6.00
C GLU A 143 -7.54 19.86 -7.05
N ILE A 144 -6.90 20.68 -7.87
CA ILE A 144 -6.02 20.25 -8.96
C ILE A 144 -4.76 21.10 -8.92
N ASP A 145 -3.60 20.45 -9.01
CA ASP A 145 -2.32 21.14 -9.17
C ASP A 145 -2.21 21.64 -10.60
N SER A 146 -2.48 22.94 -10.80
CA SER A 146 -2.45 23.53 -12.13
C SER A 146 -1.05 23.48 -12.75
N VAL A 147 0.03 23.56 -11.98
CA VAL A 147 1.38 23.54 -12.53
C VAL A 147 1.68 22.15 -13.08
N LEU A 148 1.43 21.12 -12.27
CA LEU A 148 1.64 19.73 -12.69
C LEU A 148 0.82 19.38 -13.92
N TYR A 149 -0.48 19.73 -13.94
CA TYR A 149 -1.37 19.41 -15.06
C TYR A 149 -1.10 20.21 -16.35
N HIS A 150 -0.25 21.25 -16.31
CA HIS A 150 0.21 21.96 -17.51
C HIS A 150 1.68 21.65 -17.85
N THR A 151 2.30 20.68 -17.17
CA THR A 151 3.68 20.28 -17.43
C THR A 151 3.70 19.09 -18.39
N ASP A 152 4.45 19.22 -19.49
CA ASP A 152 4.63 18.15 -20.49
C ASP A 152 5.68 17.14 -20.02
N ALA A 153 5.34 16.36 -19.00
CA ALA A 153 6.19 15.31 -18.44
C ALA A 153 5.34 14.17 -17.87
N PHE A 154 5.92 12.96 -17.84
CA PHE A 154 5.28 11.81 -17.20
C PHE A 154 5.39 11.90 -15.67
N PHE A 155 4.25 11.78 -15.00
CA PHE A 155 4.12 11.71 -13.54
C PHE A 155 3.58 10.35 -13.09
N PRO A 156 4.07 9.77 -11.99
CA PRO A 156 5.32 10.12 -11.32
C PRO A 156 6.51 9.78 -12.23
N GLU A 157 7.64 10.47 -12.07
CA GLU A 157 8.86 10.22 -12.86
C GLU A 157 9.45 8.82 -12.58
N ASP A 158 9.51 8.43 -11.31
CA ASP A 158 10.07 7.16 -10.86
C ASP A 158 9.01 6.04 -10.87
N ILE A 159 9.26 4.95 -11.60
CA ILE A 159 8.41 3.73 -11.54
C ILE A 159 8.58 2.94 -10.25
N SER A 160 9.73 3.09 -9.59
CA SER A 160 10.02 2.46 -8.31
C SER A 160 10.97 3.34 -7.53
N LYS A 161 10.68 3.58 -6.25
CA LYS A 161 11.44 4.48 -5.39
C LYS A 161 11.41 4.04 -3.94
N VAL A 162 12.53 4.20 -3.24
CA VAL A 162 12.57 4.07 -1.78
C VAL A 162 11.84 5.27 -1.17
N ARG A 163 10.72 5.00 -0.48
CA ARG A 163 9.91 6.03 0.17
C ARG A 163 10.53 6.46 1.49
N ASN A 164 10.84 5.49 2.35
CA ASN A 164 11.46 5.69 3.65
C ASN A 164 11.96 4.36 4.24
N ILE A 165 12.68 4.48 5.35
CA ILE A 165 13.09 3.35 6.20
C ILE A 165 12.43 3.57 7.57
N GLN A 166 11.76 2.56 8.10
CA GLN A 166 11.20 2.57 9.45
C GLN A 166 11.77 1.42 10.27
N TYR A 167 11.76 1.57 11.59
CA TYR A 167 12.23 0.52 12.49
C TYR A 167 11.05 -0.13 13.19
N SER A 168 10.94 -1.44 13.07
CA SER A 168 10.01 -2.26 13.83
C SER A 168 10.81 -3.14 14.77
N ARG A 169 10.70 -2.93 16.09
CA ARG A 169 11.45 -3.67 17.12
C ARG A 169 12.95 -3.86 16.81
N GLY A 170 13.60 -2.78 16.38
CA GLY A 170 15.02 -2.79 16.02
C GLY A 170 15.35 -3.45 14.67
N THR A 171 14.36 -3.90 13.91
CA THR A 171 14.49 -4.37 12.53
C THR A 171 14.23 -3.20 11.57
N PRO A 172 15.21 -2.78 10.75
CA PRO A 172 14.96 -1.79 9.72
C PRO A 172 14.13 -2.40 8.58
N LEU A 173 13.08 -1.69 8.19
CA LEU A 173 12.16 -2.03 7.10
C LEU A 173 12.23 -0.92 6.06
N VAL A 174 12.54 -1.27 4.82
CA VAL A 174 12.45 -0.35 3.69
C VAL A 174 11.09 -0.46 3.03
N TYR A 175 10.49 0.70 2.77
CA TYR A 175 9.23 0.84 2.06
C TYR A 175 9.54 1.34 0.65
N VAL A 176 9.18 0.56 -0.36
CA VAL A 176 9.42 0.88 -1.77
C VAL A 176 8.09 1.07 -2.48
N SER A 177 7.88 2.25 -3.06
CA SER A 177 6.69 2.54 -3.86
C SER A 177 6.88 2.03 -5.29
N ILE A 178 5.88 1.33 -5.82
CA ILE A 178 5.83 0.83 -7.20
C ILE A 178 4.68 1.53 -7.93
N ASN A 179 4.99 2.20 -9.04
CA ASN A 179 4.08 2.98 -9.85
C ASN A 179 3.96 2.34 -11.25
N PRO A 180 3.00 1.42 -11.47
CA PRO A 180 2.83 0.71 -12.74
C PRO A 180 2.17 1.55 -13.83
N VAL A 181 1.73 2.76 -13.51
CA VAL A 181 1.14 3.69 -14.46
C VAL A 181 1.77 5.06 -14.29
N GLN A 182 2.19 5.66 -15.39
CA GLN A 182 2.57 7.06 -15.47
C GLN A 182 1.58 7.81 -16.37
N PHE A 183 1.45 9.11 -16.16
CA PHE A 183 0.54 9.96 -16.91
C PHE A 183 1.23 11.27 -17.29
N ASN A 184 1.10 11.65 -18.56
CA ASN A 184 1.45 12.98 -19.04
C ASN A 184 0.15 13.78 -19.27
N PRO A 185 -0.08 14.88 -18.52
CA PRO A 185 -1.32 15.64 -18.58
C PRO A 185 -1.47 16.50 -19.83
N VAL A 186 -0.36 16.93 -20.46
CA VAL A 186 -0.37 17.77 -21.66
C VAL A 186 -0.71 16.94 -22.89
N THR A 187 -0.03 15.81 -23.07
CA THR A 187 -0.28 14.89 -24.19
C THR A 187 -1.51 14.02 -23.98
N LYS A 188 -2.04 13.97 -22.75
CA LYS A 188 -3.16 13.11 -22.33
C LYS A 188 -2.86 11.63 -22.56
N THR A 189 -1.60 11.24 -22.33
CA THR A 189 -1.09 9.90 -22.55
C THR A 189 -0.77 9.24 -21.22
N ILE A 190 -1.26 8.02 -21.03
CA ILE A 190 -0.81 7.14 -19.97
C ILE A 190 0.22 6.17 -20.51
N ARG A 191 1.21 5.84 -19.68
CA ARG A 191 2.15 4.75 -19.90
C ARG A 191 1.86 3.68 -18.86
N VAL A 192 1.51 2.48 -19.31
CA VAL A 192 1.21 1.35 -18.44
C VAL A 192 2.31 0.29 -18.59
N TYR A 193 2.82 -0.19 -17.47
CA TYR A 193 3.91 -1.15 -17.45
C TYR A 193 3.37 -2.58 -17.35
N THR A 194 3.64 -3.42 -18.35
CA THR A 194 3.28 -4.85 -18.34
C THR A 194 4.24 -5.66 -17.47
N ASN A 195 5.50 -5.23 -17.41
CA ASN A 195 6.55 -5.86 -16.61
C ASN A 195 7.36 -4.78 -15.89
N ILE A 196 7.60 -5.00 -14.60
CA ILE A 196 8.58 -4.24 -13.82
C ILE A 196 9.42 -5.23 -13.03
N LYS A 197 10.72 -5.25 -13.28
CA LYS A 197 11.70 -5.97 -12.46
C LYS A 197 12.66 -4.98 -11.82
N TYR A 198 12.76 -5.02 -10.50
CA TYR A 198 13.73 -4.22 -9.76
C TYR A 198 14.49 -5.06 -8.75
N ARG A 199 15.69 -4.59 -8.41
CA ARG A 199 16.54 -5.15 -7.36
C ARG A 199 16.76 -4.11 -6.29
N ILE A 200 16.81 -4.57 -5.05
CA ILE A 200 17.33 -3.79 -3.93
C ILE A 200 18.59 -4.47 -3.45
N ASP A 201 19.69 -3.73 -3.46
CA ASP A 201 20.95 -4.11 -2.87
C ASP A 201 21.06 -3.47 -1.48
N PHE A 202 21.54 -4.24 -0.50
CA PHE A 202 21.78 -3.78 0.87
C PHE A 202 23.28 -3.48 1.03
N GLU A 203 23.63 -2.20 0.95
CA GLU A 203 25.02 -1.76 1.05
C GLU A 203 25.41 -1.55 2.52
N GLY A 204 26.55 -2.11 2.93
CA GLY A 204 27.05 -2.01 4.32
C GLY A 204 26.32 -2.92 5.32
N GLY A 205 26.34 -2.51 6.59
CA GLY A 205 25.66 -3.21 7.69
C GLY A 205 26.22 -4.58 8.07
N THR A 206 25.47 -5.32 8.88
CA THR A 206 25.84 -6.66 9.39
C THR A 206 25.75 -7.76 8.33
N LYS A 207 25.10 -7.49 7.19
CA LYS A 207 24.83 -8.46 6.11
C LYS A 207 24.26 -9.79 6.61
N SER A 208 23.48 -9.74 7.68
CA SER A 208 22.86 -10.89 8.33
C SER A 208 21.50 -10.50 8.91
N PHE A 209 20.56 -11.45 8.86
CA PHE A 209 19.24 -11.34 9.48
C PHE A 209 19.14 -12.09 10.80
N GLU A 210 20.22 -12.70 11.29
CA GLU A 210 20.21 -13.49 12.54
C GLU A 210 19.79 -12.67 13.75
N ASP A 211 20.17 -11.40 13.81
CA ASP A 211 19.78 -10.47 14.86
C ASP A 211 18.27 -10.37 15.04
N ILE A 212 17.49 -10.49 13.95
CA ILE A 212 16.03 -10.45 14.00
C ILE A 212 15.53 -11.62 14.84
N ALA A 213 15.99 -12.84 14.54
CA ALA A 213 15.59 -14.06 15.25
C ALA A 213 16.14 -14.13 16.69
N LEU A 214 17.33 -13.55 16.94
CA LEU A 214 17.97 -13.56 18.25
C LEU A 214 17.42 -12.48 19.21
N SER A 215 16.98 -11.35 18.68
CA SER A 215 16.55 -10.19 19.48
C SER A 215 15.05 -10.12 19.69
N ASN A 216 14.26 -10.94 18.97
CA ASN A 216 12.81 -10.88 19.02
C ASN A 216 12.17 -12.21 19.40
N SER A 217 10.92 -12.13 19.87
CA SER A 217 10.10 -13.31 20.12
C SER A 217 9.73 -14.03 18.83
N LYS A 218 9.41 -15.32 18.94
CA LYS A 218 8.89 -16.11 17.81
C LYS A 218 7.65 -15.45 17.20
N HIS A 219 6.70 -15.04 18.04
CA HIS A 219 5.46 -14.42 17.58
C HIS A 219 5.72 -13.16 16.72
N TYR A 220 6.63 -12.29 17.15
CA TYR A 220 7.02 -11.13 16.34
C TYR A 220 7.69 -11.53 15.03
N THR A 221 8.58 -12.53 15.08
CA THR A 221 9.29 -13.00 13.88
C THR A 221 8.34 -13.58 12.84
N ASP A 222 7.34 -14.36 13.27
CA ASP A 222 6.29 -14.90 12.40
C ASP A 222 5.44 -13.77 11.79
N MET A 223 5.04 -12.79 12.61
CA MET A 223 4.31 -11.60 12.15
C MET A 223 5.15 -10.77 11.16
N LEU A 224 6.46 -10.63 11.39
CA LEU A 224 7.33 -9.91 10.47
C LEU A 224 7.40 -10.63 9.11
N LYS A 225 7.59 -11.95 9.12
CA LYS A 225 7.64 -12.77 7.90
C LYS A 225 6.38 -12.67 7.04
N SER A 226 5.20 -12.53 7.65
CA SER A 226 3.96 -12.38 6.87
C SER A 226 3.81 -11.01 6.21
N ASN A 227 4.56 -10.00 6.66
CA ASN A 227 4.45 -8.62 6.20
C ASN A 227 5.57 -8.19 5.23
N VAL A 228 6.64 -8.98 5.08
CA VAL A 228 7.80 -8.61 4.24
C VAL A 228 8.00 -9.57 3.06
N LEU A 229 8.51 -9.04 1.95
CA LEU A 229 8.70 -9.82 0.73
C LEU A 229 9.90 -10.76 0.74
N ASN A 230 10.90 -10.48 1.59
CA ASN A 230 12.10 -11.30 1.76
C ASN A 230 12.01 -12.24 2.97
N TYR A 231 10.80 -12.73 3.28
CA TYR A 231 10.54 -13.56 4.46
C TYR A 231 11.44 -14.80 4.54
N SER A 232 11.85 -15.37 3.41
CA SER A 232 12.73 -16.56 3.38
C SER A 232 14.16 -16.26 3.82
N SER A 233 14.59 -14.99 3.77
CA SER A 233 15.89 -14.56 4.29
C SER A 233 15.91 -14.40 5.81
N ILE A 234 14.74 -14.37 6.45
CA ILE A 234 14.64 -14.21 7.91
C ILE A 234 14.72 -15.60 8.55
N PRO A 235 15.74 -15.87 9.39
CA PRO A 235 15.86 -17.16 10.05
C PRO A 235 14.68 -17.41 11.00
N GLU A 236 14.37 -18.69 11.25
CA GLU A 236 13.39 -19.05 12.29
C GLU A 236 13.86 -18.57 13.67
N SER A 237 12.91 -18.08 14.47
CA SER A 237 13.22 -17.72 15.85
C SER A 237 13.63 -18.97 16.61
N LYS A 238 14.88 -18.99 17.09
CA LYS A 238 15.35 -20.00 18.02
C LYS A 238 14.74 -19.64 19.37
N ILE A 239 13.89 -20.51 19.91
CA ILE A 239 13.41 -20.38 21.29
C ILE A 239 14.67 -20.31 22.15
N LYS A 240 14.98 -19.12 22.69
CA LYS A 240 15.95 -19.03 23.78
C LYS A 240 15.33 -19.85 24.90
N LYS A 241 15.86 -21.04 25.17
CA LYS A 241 15.68 -21.67 26.47
C LYS A 241 16.07 -20.59 27.46
N SER A 242 15.09 -20.11 28.24
CA SER A 242 15.31 -19.10 29.26
C SER A 242 16.50 -19.57 30.09
N THR A 243 17.66 -18.97 29.86
CA THR A 243 18.75 -19.04 30.82
C THR A 243 18.23 -18.20 31.97
N ALA A 244 17.86 -18.89 33.06
CA ALA A 244 17.37 -18.39 34.33
C ALA A 244 17.25 -16.86 34.38
N ALA A 245 16.01 -16.36 34.42
CA ALA A 245 15.69 -14.95 34.59
C ALA A 245 16.76 -14.27 35.44
N LYS A 246 17.49 -13.30 34.87
CA LYS A 246 18.49 -12.55 35.61
C LYS A 246 17.80 -12.03 36.87
N ALA A 247 18.31 -12.42 38.03
CA ALA A 247 17.73 -12.05 39.31
C ALA A 247 17.50 -10.53 39.35
N GLY A 248 16.24 -10.11 39.36
CA GLY A 248 15.83 -8.70 39.39
C GLY A 248 15.04 -8.18 38.18
N GLU A 249 15.07 -8.84 37.02
CA GLU A 249 14.25 -8.41 35.87
C GLU A 249 12.77 -8.79 36.08
N LYS A 250 11.86 -7.84 35.80
CA LYS A 250 10.41 -8.05 35.84
C LYS A 250 9.90 -8.42 34.46
N GLU A 251 9.18 -9.53 34.36
CA GLU A 251 8.58 -9.99 33.11
C GLU A 251 7.26 -9.30 32.82
N TYR A 252 6.62 -8.73 33.85
CA TYR A 252 5.33 -8.06 33.75
C TYR A 252 5.33 -6.79 34.63
N ILE A 253 4.90 -5.67 34.06
CA ILE A 253 4.69 -4.41 34.79
C ILE A 253 3.23 -3.99 34.58
N ILE A 254 2.49 -3.83 35.67
CA ILE A 254 1.11 -3.34 35.65
C ILE A 254 1.13 -1.88 36.10
N LEU A 255 0.88 -0.97 35.16
CA LEU A 255 0.70 0.45 35.42
C LEU A 255 -0.77 0.72 35.70
N THR A 256 -1.09 1.27 36.87
CA THR A 256 -2.48 1.44 37.31
C THR A 256 -2.70 2.74 38.09
N HIS A 257 -3.93 3.27 38.07
CA HIS A 257 -4.33 4.34 38.97
C HIS A 257 -4.42 3.82 40.40
N SER A 258 -4.23 4.69 41.40
CA SER A 258 -4.23 4.32 42.83
C SER A 258 -5.55 3.66 43.26
N GLU A 259 -6.68 4.09 42.69
CA GLU A 259 -8.00 3.51 42.93
C GLU A 259 -8.13 2.05 42.47
N TYR A 260 -7.34 1.61 41.50
CA TYR A 260 -7.40 0.26 40.93
C TYR A 260 -6.27 -0.65 41.41
N ILE A 261 -5.54 -0.24 42.45
CA ILE A 261 -4.37 -0.98 42.93
C ILE A 261 -4.71 -2.40 43.40
N ASN A 262 -5.87 -2.60 44.02
CA ASN A 262 -6.31 -3.91 44.50
C ASN A 262 -6.56 -4.87 43.33
N ALA A 263 -7.32 -4.45 42.32
CA ALA A 263 -7.56 -5.25 41.12
C ALA A 263 -6.26 -5.55 40.35
N ALA A 264 -5.33 -4.60 40.31
CA ALA A 264 -4.02 -4.79 39.71
C ALA A 264 -3.18 -5.84 40.48
N ASN A 265 -3.26 -5.84 41.81
CA ASN A 265 -2.60 -6.85 42.64
C ASN A 265 -3.20 -8.24 42.45
N ASP A 266 -4.53 -8.37 42.35
CA ASP A 266 -5.18 -9.67 42.07
C ASP A 266 -4.68 -10.28 40.75
N LEU A 267 -4.59 -9.45 39.69
CA LEU A 267 -4.03 -9.86 38.41
C LEU A 267 -2.54 -10.22 38.53
N ALA A 268 -1.76 -9.44 39.29
CA ALA A 268 -0.35 -9.70 39.51
C ALA A 268 -0.11 -11.04 40.22
N GLU A 269 -0.93 -11.37 41.22
CA GLU A 269 -0.86 -12.64 41.94
C GLU A 269 -1.13 -13.84 41.02
N TRP A 270 -2.20 -13.77 40.22
CA TRP A 270 -2.50 -14.81 39.25
C TRP A 270 -1.35 -15.00 38.25
N LYS A 271 -0.75 -13.91 37.76
CA LYS A 271 0.42 -13.99 36.87
C LYS A 271 1.66 -14.57 37.55
N ARG A 272 1.90 -14.25 38.82
CA ARG A 272 2.99 -14.85 39.61
C ARG A 272 2.79 -16.36 39.80
N GLN A 273 1.54 -16.83 39.96
CA GLN A 273 1.24 -18.27 40.00
C GLN A 273 1.57 -19.00 38.69
N LEU A 274 1.49 -18.30 37.56
CA LEU A 274 1.92 -18.83 36.25
C LEU A 274 3.45 -18.79 36.04
N GLY A 275 4.20 -18.33 37.06
CA GLY A 275 5.67 -18.27 37.04
C GLY A 275 6.25 -16.93 36.59
N TYR A 276 5.42 -15.89 36.38
CA TYR A 276 5.91 -14.59 35.93
C TYR A 276 6.41 -13.71 37.09
N SER A 277 7.52 -13.00 36.89
CA SER A 277 7.98 -11.93 37.78
C SER A 277 7.19 -10.63 37.52
N VAL A 278 6.29 -10.24 38.44
CA VAL A 278 5.36 -9.10 38.24
C VAL A 278 5.61 -7.95 39.22
N GLU A 279 5.65 -6.73 38.69
CA GLU A 279 5.65 -5.47 39.44
C GLU A 279 4.37 -4.68 39.15
N VAL A 280 3.81 -4.07 40.19
CA VAL A 280 2.66 -3.17 40.07
C VAL A 280 3.14 -1.78 40.44
N VAL A 281 2.94 -0.82 39.54
CA VAL A 281 3.33 0.58 39.74
C VAL A 281 2.06 1.41 39.68
N SER A 282 1.78 2.12 40.77
CA SER A 282 0.69 3.08 40.80
C SER A 282 1.18 4.45 40.31
N GLN A 283 0.46 5.05 39.36
CA GLN A 283 0.64 6.44 38.97
C GLN A 283 -0.71 7.17 39.00
N SER A 284 -0.71 8.35 39.62
CA SER A 284 -1.85 9.26 39.74
C SER A 284 -1.65 10.47 38.85
#